data_AF-A0A960B8B2-F1
#
_entry.id   AF-A0A960B8B2-F1
#
_cell.length_a   1.000
_cell.length_b   1.000
_cell.length_c   1.000
_cell.angle_alpha   90.00
_cell.angle_beta   90.00
_cell.angle_gamma   90.00
#
_symmetry.space_group_name_H-M   'P 1'
#
loop_
_entity.id
_entity.type
_entity.pdbx_description
1 polymer ?
#
loop_
_entity_poly.entity_id
_entity_poly.type
_entity_poly.pdbx_seq_one_letter_code
_entity_poly.pdbx_strand_id
1 'polypeptide(L)'
;MDARRALVALNEEWRSLARTGAPGWGHREPALAAASDLASVLALIRERPDPVLAALLRLGASGDELAYRVVLQTMLGKLVLLCAGRVELLPEAISELWLAIVEYPLARRPRAIAANLAWTVRGRLPRAEPVRPVPELDPVAPQPEPDASGTLGEARRLGLIDEPTHRTLWTVYVAGLTSAQAAARLGTTPELVRWRCSRALRRLASHAELLAA
;
A
#
# COMPACT_ATOMS: atom_id res chain seq x y z
N MET A 1 11.26 8.34 5.54
CA MET A 1 12.17 7.46 4.76
C MET A 1 12.43 8.13 3.43
N ASP A 2 13.69 8.34 3.05
CA ASP A 2 14.04 8.94 1.75
C ASP A 2 13.50 8.07 0.60
N ALA A 3 12.78 8.69 -0.34
CA ALA A 3 12.21 8.05 -1.52
C ALA A 3 13.24 7.26 -2.34
N ARG A 4 14.45 7.80 -2.46
CA ARG A 4 15.55 7.13 -3.15
C ARG A 4 16.00 5.88 -2.41
N ARG A 5 16.08 5.96 -1.07
CA ARG A 5 16.48 4.82 -0.21
C ARG A 5 15.47 3.67 -0.31
N ALA A 6 14.17 3.97 -0.35
CA ALA A 6 13.12 2.96 -0.49
C ALA A 6 13.23 2.17 -1.80
N LEU A 7 13.44 2.87 -2.92
CA LEU A 7 13.65 2.23 -4.23
C LEU A 7 14.95 1.41 -4.28
N VAL A 8 16.03 1.92 -3.69
CA VAL A 8 17.31 1.20 -3.65
C VAL A 8 17.14 -0.11 -2.88
N ALA A 9 16.55 -0.06 -1.69
CA ALA A 9 16.30 -1.24 -0.87
C ALA A 9 15.44 -2.29 -1.60
N LEU A 10 14.36 -1.87 -2.27
CA LEU A 10 13.51 -2.78 -3.06
C LEU A 10 14.26 -3.40 -4.25
N ASN A 11 15.11 -2.64 -4.93
CA ASN A 11 15.88 -3.18 -6.05
C ASN A 11 17.03 -4.10 -5.58
N GLU A 12 17.61 -3.86 -4.41
CA GLU A 12 18.59 -4.74 -3.79
C GLU A 12 17.97 -6.06 -3.35
N GLU A 13 16.83 -6.00 -2.65
CA GLU A 13 16.03 -7.17 -2.32
C GLU A 13 15.66 -7.95 -3.58
N TRP A 14 15.18 -7.28 -4.63
CA TRP A 14 14.83 -7.91 -5.90
C TRP A 14 16.03 -8.64 -6.53
N ARG A 15 17.22 -8.02 -6.54
CA ARG A 15 18.44 -8.67 -7.02
C ARG A 15 18.78 -9.94 -6.23
N SER A 16 18.47 -9.96 -4.93
CA SER A 16 18.62 -11.18 -4.11
C SER A 16 17.62 -12.26 -4.53
N LEU A 17 16.33 -11.91 -4.60
CA LEU A 17 15.25 -12.83 -4.99
C LEU A 17 15.40 -13.39 -6.42
N ALA A 18 15.91 -12.58 -7.34
CA ALA A 18 16.17 -13.02 -8.72
C ALA A 18 17.22 -14.14 -8.81
N ARG A 19 18.15 -14.22 -7.85
CA ARG A 19 19.18 -15.28 -7.79
C ARG A 19 18.66 -16.61 -7.26
N THR A 20 17.57 -16.59 -6.48
CA THR A 20 16.98 -17.82 -5.92
C THR A 20 16.06 -18.57 -6.91
N GLY A 21 15.74 -17.98 -8.07
CA GLY A 21 14.89 -18.59 -9.10
C GLY A 21 13.39 -18.37 -8.87
N ALA A 22 12.57 -18.65 -9.89
CA ALA A 22 11.11 -18.61 -9.76
C ALA A 22 10.63 -19.96 -9.17
N PRO A 23 9.61 -19.94 -8.29
CA PRO A 23 8.93 -21.17 -7.88
C PRO A 23 8.31 -21.88 -9.09
N GLY A 24 7.94 -23.16 -8.95
CA GLY A 24 7.29 -23.98 -9.98
C GLY A 24 5.86 -23.52 -10.37
N TRP A 25 5.66 -22.21 -10.54
CA TRP A 25 4.42 -21.55 -10.88
C TRP A 25 3.82 -22.08 -12.18
N GLY A 26 4.65 -22.46 -13.16
CA GLY A 26 4.19 -23.02 -14.43
C GLY A 26 3.29 -24.24 -14.29
N HIS A 27 3.42 -25.03 -13.22
CA HIS A 27 2.56 -26.18 -12.95
C HIS A 27 1.15 -25.79 -12.48
N ARG A 28 1.02 -24.64 -11.81
CA ARG A 28 -0.25 -24.14 -11.27
C ARG A 28 -0.91 -23.13 -12.20
N GLU A 29 -0.08 -22.42 -12.97
CA GLU A 29 -0.47 -21.29 -13.80
C GLU A 29 0.10 -21.44 -15.21
N PRO A 30 -0.71 -21.89 -16.18
CA PRO A 30 -0.26 -22.10 -17.57
C PRO A 30 0.33 -20.85 -18.23
N ALA A 31 -0.12 -19.65 -17.83
CA ALA A 31 0.42 -18.39 -18.33
C ALA A 31 1.91 -18.19 -17.99
N LEU A 32 2.42 -18.89 -16.96
CA LEU A 32 3.79 -18.84 -16.46
C LEU A 32 4.61 -20.07 -16.88
N ALA A 33 4.06 -21.02 -17.64
CA ALA A 33 4.71 -22.29 -17.97
C ALA A 33 6.04 -22.14 -18.71
N ALA A 34 6.23 -21.06 -19.46
CA ALA A 34 7.46 -20.78 -20.21
C ALA A 34 8.53 -20.05 -19.39
N ALA A 35 8.25 -19.67 -18.13
CA ALA A 35 9.20 -18.99 -17.28
C ALA A 35 9.91 -19.97 -16.34
N SER A 36 11.23 -19.98 -16.37
CA SER A 36 12.10 -20.78 -15.50
C SER A 36 12.72 -19.95 -14.37
N ASP A 37 12.61 -18.62 -14.44
CA ASP A 37 13.18 -17.69 -13.46
C ASP A 37 12.39 -16.38 -13.41
N LEU A 38 12.71 -15.50 -12.46
CA LEU A 38 11.99 -14.23 -12.33
C LEU A 38 12.22 -13.28 -13.52
N ALA A 39 13.36 -13.39 -14.21
CA ALA A 39 13.65 -12.57 -15.38
C ALA A 39 12.76 -12.92 -16.58
N SER A 40 12.56 -14.22 -16.83
CA SER A 40 11.63 -14.75 -17.83
C SER A 40 10.18 -14.44 -17.47
N VAL A 41 9.80 -14.42 -16.18
CA VAL A 41 8.48 -13.89 -15.76
C VAL A 41 8.33 -12.43 -16.17
N LEU A 42 9.32 -11.56 -15.90
CA LEU A 42 9.27 -10.16 -16.32
C LEU A 42 9.26 -9.99 -17.86
N ALA A 43 9.86 -10.92 -18.61
CA ALA A 43 9.76 -10.96 -20.06
C ALA A 43 8.33 -11.30 -20.51
N LEU A 44 7.73 -12.34 -19.93
CA LEU A 44 6.35 -12.74 -20.22
C LEU A 44 5.35 -11.63 -19.90
N ILE A 45 5.55 -10.86 -18.83
CA ILE A 45 4.71 -9.70 -18.52
C ILE A 45 4.78 -8.64 -19.62
N ARG A 46 5.96 -8.40 -20.21
CA ARG A 46 6.10 -7.42 -21.31
C ARG A 46 5.38 -7.87 -22.58
N GLU A 47 5.38 -9.17 -22.85
CA GLU A 47 4.71 -9.76 -24.02
C GLU A 47 3.19 -9.88 -23.83
N ARG A 48 2.76 -10.35 -22.64
CA ARG A 48 1.38 -10.73 -22.33
C ARG A 48 1.02 -10.26 -20.91
N PRO A 49 0.86 -8.94 -20.70
CA PRO A 49 0.76 -8.37 -19.36
C PRO A 49 -0.42 -8.90 -18.56
N ASP A 50 -1.65 -8.80 -19.09
CA ASP A 50 -2.84 -9.16 -18.32
C ASP A 50 -2.90 -10.66 -17.94
N PRO A 51 -2.67 -11.62 -18.85
CA PRO A 51 -2.66 -13.04 -18.47
C PRO A 51 -1.64 -13.39 -17.39
N VAL A 52 -0.44 -12.82 -17.49
CA VAL A 52 0.66 -13.11 -16.56
C VAL A 52 0.44 -12.41 -15.21
N LEU A 53 0.03 -11.15 -15.22
CA LEU A 53 -0.33 -10.43 -13.99
C LEU A 53 -1.53 -11.08 -13.29
N ALA A 54 -2.53 -11.55 -14.03
CA ALA A 54 -3.67 -12.29 -13.47
C ALA A 54 -3.24 -13.60 -12.80
N ALA A 55 -2.29 -14.34 -13.39
CA ALA A 55 -1.72 -15.54 -12.78
C ALA A 55 -0.97 -15.23 -11.48
N LEU A 56 -0.13 -14.19 -11.49
CA LEU A 56 0.60 -13.76 -10.29
C LEU A 56 -0.34 -13.29 -9.18
N LEU A 57 -1.43 -12.59 -9.51
CA LEU A 57 -2.43 -12.18 -8.53
C LEU A 57 -3.18 -13.39 -7.93
N ARG A 58 -3.47 -14.44 -8.70
CA ARG A 58 -4.07 -15.67 -8.18
C ARG A 58 -3.10 -16.45 -7.29
N LEU A 59 -1.84 -16.55 -7.68
CA LEU A 59 -0.80 -17.15 -6.85
C LEU A 59 -0.65 -16.41 -5.52
N GLY A 60 -0.57 -15.07 -5.54
CA GLY A 60 -0.52 -14.27 -4.33
C GLY A 60 -1.77 -14.42 -3.46
N ALA A 61 -2.96 -14.46 -4.06
CA ALA A 61 -4.21 -14.72 -3.33
C ALA A 61 -4.24 -16.11 -2.68
N SER A 62 -3.47 -17.06 -3.21
CA SER A 62 -3.28 -18.39 -2.64
C SER A 62 -2.12 -18.49 -1.62
N GLY A 63 -1.49 -17.37 -1.26
CA GLY A 63 -0.44 -17.29 -0.24
C GLY A 63 0.99 -17.16 -0.76
N ASP A 64 1.21 -17.05 -2.07
CA ASP A 64 2.55 -16.86 -2.64
C ASP A 64 2.95 -15.38 -2.65
N GLU A 65 3.58 -14.92 -1.57
CA GLU A 65 3.98 -13.52 -1.41
C GLU A 65 4.97 -13.05 -2.50
N LEU A 66 5.81 -13.95 -3.00
CA LEU A 66 6.75 -13.63 -4.08
C LEU A 66 5.99 -13.24 -5.36
N ALA A 67 4.85 -13.86 -5.65
CA ALA A 67 4.03 -13.50 -6.80
C ALA A 67 3.53 -12.05 -6.72
N TYR A 68 3.04 -11.60 -5.56
CA TYR A 68 2.69 -10.18 -5.35
C TYR A 68 3.91 -9.26 -5.46
N ARG A 69 5.06 -9.71 -4.94
CA ARG A 69 6.31 -8.95 -5.03
C ARG A 69 6.80 -8.76 -6.48
N VAL A 70 6.57 -9.72 -7.38
CA VAL A 70 6.83 -9.58 -8.82
C VAL A 70 5.91 -8.53 -9.46
N VAL A 71 4.62 -8.52 -9.09
CA VAL A 71 3.68 -7.49 -9.57
C VAL A 71 4.13 -6.10 -9.09
N LEU A 72 4.54 -5.98 -7.82
CA LEU A 72 5.12 -4.75 -7.27
C LEU A 72 6.35 -4.31 -8.09
N GLN A 73 7.29 -5.22 -8.34
CA GLN A 73 8.51 -4.94 -9.10
C GLN A 73 8.20 -4.37 -10.49
N THR A 74 7.26 -4.98 -11.19
CA THR A 74 6.81 -4.58 -12.53
C THR A 74 6.30 -3.13 -12.56
N MET A 75 5.70 -2.70 -11.46
CA MET A 75 5.01 -1.42 -11.35
C MET A 75 5.91 -0.29 -10.81
N LEU A 76 7.10 -0.58 -10.27
CA LEU A 76 7.99 0.45 -9.68
C LEU A 76 8.32 1.58 -10.65
N GLY A 77 8.65 1.27 -11.90
CA GLY A 77 8.91 2.30 -12.92
C GLY A 77 7.69 3.20 -13.19
N LYS A 78 6.48 2.63 -13.15
CA LYS A 78 5.24 3.42 -13.29
C LYS A 78 5.00 4.32 -12.08
N LEU A 79 5.36 3.87 -10.87
CA LEU A 79 5.27 4.72 -9.68
C LEU A 79 6.25 5.89 -9.73
N VAL A 80 7.46 5.69 -10.22
CA VAL A 80 8.43 6.78 -10.45
C VAL A 80 7.86 7.84 -11.38
N LEU A 81 7.25 7.41 -12.50
CA LEU A 81 6.61 8.33 -13.44
C LEU A 81 5.37 9.01 -12.83
N LEU A 82 4.56 8.26 -12.07
CA LEU A 82 3.35 8.77 -11.42
C LEU A 82 3.68 9.83 -10.36
N CYS A 83 4.80 9.67 -9.66
CA CYS A 83 5.30 10.61 -8.65
C CYS A 83 6.31 11.62 -9.22
N ALA A 84 6.42 11.76 -10.55
CA ALA A 84 7.30 12.76 -11.15
C ALA A 84 6.91 14.18 -10.67
N GLY A 85 7.89 14.93 -10.17
CA GLY A 85 7.68 16.25 -9.56
C GLY A 85 7.15 16.21 -8.12
N ARG A 86 6.88 15.04 -7.56
CA ARG A 86 6.41 14.79 -6.18
C ARG A 86 7.05 13.54 -5.59
N VAL A 87 8.38 13.47 -5.64
CA VAL A 87 9.15 12.27 -5.30
C VAL A 87 8.97 11.86 -3.84
N GLU A 88 8.63 12.80 -2.96
CA GLU A 88 8.28 12.58 -1.55
C GLU A 88 7.09 11.64 -1.37
N LEU A 89 6.20 11.54 -2.37
CA LEU A 89 5.08 10.59 -2.33
C LEU A 89 5.48 9.17 -2.70
N LEU A 90 6.68 8.92 -3.20
CA LEU A 90 7.03 7.61 -3.73
C LEU A 90 6.97 6.48 -2.68
N PRO A 91 7.45 6.63 -1.43
CA PRO A 91 7.25 5.63 -0.38
C PRO A 91 5.76 5.32 -0.13
N GLU A 92 4.92 6.34 -0.21
CA GLU A 92 3.48 6.24 -0.02
C GLU A 92 2.81 5.53 -1.20
N ALA A 93 3.21 5.88 -2.43
CA ALA A 93 2.74 5.22 -3.64
C ALA A 93 3.12 3.73 -3.70
N ILE A 94 4.31 3.37 -3.21
CA ILE A 94 4.75 1.96 -3.06
C ILE A 94 3.85 1.24 -2.07
N SER A 95 3.58 1.87 -0.92
CA SER A 95 2.68 1.31 0.11
C SER A 95 1.29 1.11 -0.47
N GLU A 96 0.71 2.11 -1.12
CA GLU A 96 -0.62 2.01 -1.73
C GLU A 96 -0.70 1.00 -2.87
N LEU A 97 0.39 0.84 -3.64
CA LEU A 97 0.46 -0.17 -4.68
C LEU A 97 0.43 -1.58 -4.10
N TRP A 98 1.18 -1.85 -3.02
CA TRP A 98 1.13 -3.14 -2.34
C TRP A 98 -0.31 -3.49 -1.93
N LEU A 99 -1.05 -2.51 -1.39
CA LEU A 99 -2.44 -2.73 -0.97
C LEU A 99 -3.34 -2.99 -2.19
N ALA A 100 -3.17 -2.20 -3.24
CA ALA A 100 -3.93 -2.34 -4.47
C ALA A 100 -3.72 -3.70 -5.15
N ILE A 101 -2.52 -4.28 -5.02
CA ILE A 101 -2.19 -5.63 -5.50
C ILE A 101 -2.93 -6.69 -4.66
N VAL A 102 -2.80 -6.63 -3.33
CA VAL A 102 -3.42 -7.61 -2.42
C VAL A 102 -4.95 -7.59 -2.50
N GLU A 103 -5.55 -6.40 -2.64
CA GLU A 103 -7.01 -6.21 -2.71
C GLU A 103 -7.57 -6.31 -4.15
N TYR A 104 -6.74 -6.67 -5.14
CA TYR A 104 -7.12 -6.52 -6.54
C TYR A 104 -8.32 -7.41 -6.90
N PRO A 105 -9.46 -6.84 -7.35
CA PRO A 105 -10.67 -7.62 -7.61
C PRO A 105 -10.62 -8.27 -9.00
N LEU A 106 -9.75 -9.28 -9.16
CA LEU A 106 -9.42 -9.87 -10.46
C LEU A 106 -10.65 -10.36 -11.24
N ALA A 107 -11.62 -10.99 -10.56
CA ALA A 107 -12.85 -11.46 -11.20
C ALA A 107 -13.68 -10.32 -11.82
N ARG A 108 -13.64 -9.12 -11.24
CA ARG A 108 -14.36 -7.94 -11.75
C ARG A 108 -13.53 -7.12 -12.74
N ARG A 109 -12.20 -7.22 -12.68
CA ARG A 109 -11.26 -6.42 -13.49
C ARG A 109 -10.16 -7.32 -14.08
N PRO A 110 -10.48 -8.22 -15.02
CA PRO A 110 -9.50 -9.20 -15.53
C PRO A 110 -8.52 -8.62 -16.56
N ARG A 111 -8.68 -7.36 -16.98
CA ARG A 111 -7.89 -6.71 -18.03
C ARG A 111 -7.38 -5.34 -17.60
N ALA A 112 -6.41 -4.83 -18.35
CA ALA A 112 -5.72 -3.57 -18.09
C ALA A 112 -5.20 -3.50 -16.64
N ILE A 113 -4.66 -4.60 -16.12
CA ILE A 113 -4.39 -4.78 -14.69
C ILE A 113 -3.41 -3.73 -14.19
N ALA A 114 -2.29 -3.56 -14.87
CA ALA A 114 -1.29 -2.56 -14.53
C ALA A 114 -1.84 -1.13 -14.56
N ALA A 115 -2.69 -0.80 -15.54
CA ALA A 115 -3.31 0.52 -15.63
C ALA A 115 -4.31 0.75 -14.48
N ASN A 116 -5.13 -0.25 -14.17
CA ASN A 116 -6.08 -0.21 -13.06
C ASN A 116 -5.38 -0.07 -11.69
N LEU A 117 -4.24 -0.73 -11.51
CA LEU A 117 -3.40 -0.57 -10.32
C LEU A 117 -2.85 0.87 -10.24
N ALA A 118 -2.28 1.40 -11.33
CA ALA A 118 -1.77 2.77 -11.35
C ALA A 118 -2.87 3.81 -11.07
N TRP A 119 -4.06 3.63 -11.64
CA TRP A 119 -5.23 4.49 -11.37
C TRP A 119 -5.69 4.39 -9.92
N THR A 120 -5.69 3.18 -9.36
CA THR A 120 -6.04 2.96 -7.95
C THR A 120 -5.06 3.71 -7.04
N VAL A 121 -3.74 3.57 -7.28
CA VAL A 121 -2.71 4.30 -6.52
C VAL A 121 -2.89 5.81 -6.68
N ARG A 122 -3.06 6.31 -7.91
CA ARG A 122 -3.28 7.74 -8.17
C ARG A 122 -4.48 8.30 -7.42
N GLY A 123 -5.57 7.55 -7.33
CA GLY A 123 -6.79 7.98 -6.62
C GLY A 123 -6.64 7.97 -5.09
N ARG A 124 -5.64 7.25 -4.56
CA ARG A 124 -5.37 7.16 -3.11
C ARG A 124 -4.29 8.13 -2.65
N LEU A 125 -3.46 8.65 -3.55
CA LEU A 125 -2.47 9.67 -3.22
C LEU A 125 -3.15 11.04 -3.03
N PRO A 126 -2.64 11.86 -2.09
CA PRO A 126 -3.17 13.19 -1.87
C PRO A 126 -3.07 14.02 -3.15
N ARG A 127 -4.16 14.68 -3.53
CA ARG A 127 -4.15 15.66 -4.62
C ARG A 127 -3.20 16.80 -4.23
N ALA A 128 -2.54 17.38 -5.22
CA ALA A 128 -1.86 18.64 -4.98
C ALA A 128 -2.93 19.67 -4.64
N GLU A 129 -2.95 20.16 -3.40
CA GLU A 129 -3.73 21.34 -3.09
C GLU A 129 -3.14 22.52 -3.84
N PRO A 130 -3.96 23.38 -4.47
CA PRO A 130 -3.48 24.68 -4.87
C PRO A 130 -3.01 25.39 -3.59
N VAL A 131 -1.73 25.77 -3.56
CA VAL A 131 -1.17 26.58 -2.49
C VAL A 131 -1.95 27.89 -2.46
N ARG A 132 -2.94 28.00 -1.56
CA ARG A 132 -3.51 29.30 -1.23
C ARG A 132 -2.46 30.02 -0.37
N PRO A 133 -2.08 31.26 -0.70
CA PRO A 133 -1.26 32.05 0.20
C PRO A 133 -2.00 32.16 1.53
N VAL A 134 -1.44 31.56 2.58
CA VAL A 134 -1.94 31.71 3.95
C VAL A 134 -1.57 33.13 4.38
N PRO A 135 -2.54 34.01 4.70
CA PRO A 135 -2.21 35.28 5.31
C PRO A 135 -1.51 35.01 6.65
N GLU A 136 -0.44 35.75 6.91
CA GLU A 136 0.31 35.73 8.16
C GLU A 136 -0.68 35.93 9.32
N LEU A 137 -0.96 34.87 10.08
CA LEU A 137 -1.82 34.93 11.26
C LEU A 137 -0.93 34.99 12.49
N ASP A 138 -1.26 35.90 13.40
CA ASP A 138 -0.65 36.06 14.71
C ASP A 138 -0.59 34.73 15.49
N PRO A 139 0.40 34.53 16.38
CA PRO A 139 0.60 33.28 17.09
C PRO A 139 -0.63 32.90 17.93
N VAL A 140 -1.30 31.82 17.53
CA VAL A 140 -2.43 31.22 18.23
C VAL A 140 -1.93 30.60 19.53
N ALA A 141 -2.60 30.92 20.65
CA ALA A 141 -2.33 30.37 21.97
C ALA A 141 -2.45 28.82 21.97
N PRO A 142 -1.69 28.11 22.83
CA PRO A 142 -1.69 26.64 22.84
C PRO A 142 -3.10 26.10 23.14
N GLN A 143 -3.70 25.46 22.15
CA GLN A 143 -4.93 24.69 22.30
C GLN A 143 -4.62 23.38 23.05
N PRO A 144 -5.53 22.87 23.89
CA PRO A 144 -5.33 21.60 24.58
C PRO A 144 -5.12 20.47 23.58
N GLU A 145 -4.14 19.58 23.85
CA GLU A 145 -3.85 18.44 22.97
C GLU A 145 -5.12 17.59 22.78
N PRO A 146 -5.52 17.27 21.54
CA PRO A 146 -6.70 16.46 21.30
C PRO A 146 -6.50 15.04 21.85
N ASP A 147 -7.46 14.56 22.65
CA ASP A 147 -7.49 13.18 23.13
C ASP A 147 -7.56 12.21 21.95
N ALA A 148 -6.56 11.33 21.84
CA ALA A 148 -6.47 10.33 20.79
C ALA A 148 -7.68 9.37 20.81
N SER A 149 -8.23 9.06 21.99
CA SER A 149 -9.42 8.20 22.10
C SER A 149 -10.66 8.93 21.54
N GLY A 150 -10.87 10.19 21.93
CA GLY A 150 -11.93 11.03 21.38
C GLY A 150 -11.83 11.20 19.86
N THR A 151 -10.63 11.47 19.34
CA THR A 151 -10.38 11.64 17.90
C THR A 151 -10.70 10.37 17.10
N LEU A 152 -10.34 9.19 17.61
CA LEU A 152 -10.66 7.92 16.97
C LEU A 152 -12.17 7.62 17.01
N GLY A 153 -12.83 7.93 18.12
CA GLY A 153 -14.29 7.80 18.25
C GLY A 153 -15.03 8.68 17.24
N GLU A 154 -14.56 9.92 17.10
CA GLU A 154 -15.13 10.89 16.15
C GLU A 154 -14.92 10.47 14.70
N ALA A 155 -13.71 10.01 14.35
CA ALA A 155 -13.42 9.47 13.03
C ALA A 155 -14.32 8.27 12.65
N ARG A 156 -14.65 7.41 13.61
CA ARG A 156 -15.60 6.31 13.40
C ARG A 156 -17.03 6.84 13.22
N ARG A 157 -17.45 7.81 14.04
CA ARG A 157 -18.78 8.45 13.94
C ARG A 157 -19.00 9.08 12.56
N LEU A 158 -17.98 9.75 12.04
CA LEU A 158 -17.97 10.36 10.70
C LEU A 158 -17.80 9.33 9.57
N GLY A 159 -17.66 8.03 9.87
CA GLY A 159 -17.51 6.97 8.88
C GLY A 159 -16.16 7.00 8.14
N LEU A 160 -15.15 7.69 8.68
CA LEU A 160 -13.80 7.71 8.11
C LEU A 160 -13.06 6.40 8.34
N ILE A 161 -13.38 5.69 9.43
CA ILE A 161 -12.83 4.37 9.74
C ILE A 161 -13.95 3.42 10.17
N ASP A 162 -13.79 2.13 9.83
CA ASP A 162 -14.69 1.06 10.26
C ASP A 162 -14.32 0.55 11.67
N GLU A 163 -15.20 -0.27 12.26
CA GLU A 163 -15.00 -0.78 13.62
C GLU A 163 -13.72 -1.62 13.81
N PRO A 164 -13.37 -2.55 12.89
CA PRO A 164 -12.09 -3.25 12.96
C PRO A 164 -10.87 -2.31 12.93
N THR A 165 -10.94 -1.24 12.14
CA THR A 165 -9.89 -0.21 12.06
C THR A 165 -9.80 0.63 13.31
N HIS A 166 -10.92 1.08 13.85
CA HIS A 166 -11.00 1.77 15.13
C HIS A 166 -10.36 0.95 16.25
N ARG A 167 -10.76 -0.33 16.40
CA ARG A 167 -10.18 -1.23 17.41
C ARG A 167 -8.67 -1.41 17.24
N THR A 168 -8.20 -1.50 15.99
CA THR A 168 -6.77 -1.66 15.71
C THR A 168 -5.98 -0.41 16.12
N LEU A 169 -6.43 0.77 15.70
CA LEU A 169 -5.80 2.04 16.06
C LEU A 169 -5.83 2.29 17.56
N TRP A 170 -6.96 2.04 18.21
CA TRP A 170 -7.09 2.20 19.66
C TRP A 170 -6.12 1.28 20.41
N THR A 171 -6.01 0.02 19.99
CA THR A 171 -5.11 -0.95 20.64
C THR A 171 -3.64 -0.54 20.55
N VAL A 172 -3.22 0.03 19.42
CA VAL A 172 -1.82 0.42 19.20
C VAL A 172 -1.51 1.79 19.83
N TYR A 173 -2.34 2.79 19.58
CA TYR A 173 -2.01 4.19 19.91
C TYR A 173 -2.61 4.68 21.22
N VAL A 174 -3.74 4.12 21.66
CA VAL A 174 -4.36 4.50 22.94
C VAL A 174 -3.92 3.55 24.05
N ALA A 175 -4.00 2.24 23.81
CA ALA A 175 -3.54 1.24 24.78
C ALA A 175 -2.02 1.00 24.76
N GLY A 176 -1.30 1.51 23.76
CA GLY A 176 0.16 1.47 23.69
C GLY A 176 0.76 0.10 23.33
N LEU A 177 -0.03 -0.81 22.74
CA LEU A 177 0.47 -2.13 22.38
C LEU A 177 1.33 -2.07 21.11
N THR A 178 2.41 -2.84 21.08
CA THR A 178 3.17 -3.08 19.85
C THR A 178 2.29 -3.80 18.81
N SER A 179 2.66 -3.71 17.53
CA SER A 179 1.92 -4.39 16.46
C SER A 179 1.81 -5.91 16.67
N ALA A 180 2.80 -6.54 17.32
CA ALA A 180 2.78 -7.97 17.65
C ALA A 180 1.77 -8.30 18.76
N GLN A 181 1.74 -7.49 19.82
CA GLN A 181 0.78 -7.65 20.92
C GLN A 181 -0.65 -7.34 20.46
N ALA A 182 -0.83 -6.28 19.66
CA ALA A 182 -2.11 -5.92 19.08
C ALA A 182 -2.63 -7.03 18.15
N ALA A 183 -1.74 -7.65 17.36
CA ALA A 183 -2.10 -8.76 16.49
C ALA A 183 -2.60 -9.98 17.27
N ALA A 184 -1.88 -10.39 18.31
CA ALA A 184 -2.30 -11.46 19.20
C ALA A 184 -3.66 -11.17 19.87
N ARG A 185 -3.88 -9.92 20.30
CA ARG A 185 -5.13 -9.50 20.96
C ARG A 185 -6.33 -9.42 20.01
N LEU A 186 -6.09 -9.08 18.74
CA LEU A 186 -7.14 -8.90 17.74
C LEU A 186 -7.36 -10.16 16.88
N GLY A 187 -6.61 -11.24 17.11
CA GLY A 187 -6.71 -12.48 16.33
C GLY A 187 -6.27 -12.30 14.87
N THR A 188 -5.18 -11.55 14.65
CA THR A 188 -4.67 -11.20 13.31
C THR A 188 -3.14 -11.31 13.28
N THR A 189 -2.50 -10.99 12.13
CA THR A 189 -1.05 -10.91 11.98
C THR A 189 -0.50 -9.50 12.28
N PRO A 190 0.76 -9.38 12.76
CA PRO A 190 1.43 -8.09 12.97
C PRO A 190 1.52 -7.22 11.70
N GLU A 191 1.67 -7.86 10.54
CA GLU A 191 1.72 -7.23 9.23
C GLU A 191 0.40 -6.53 8.92
N LEU A 192 -0.74 -7.21 9.17
CA LEU A 192 -2.05 -6.63 8.95
C LEU A 192 -2.35 -5.48 9.92
N VAL A 193 -1.84 -5.55 11.16
CA VAL A 193 -1.94 -4.43 12.11
C VAL A 193 -1.19 -3.21 11.59
N ARG A 194 0.09 -3.37 11.20
CA ARG A 194 0.90 -2.27 10.65
C ARG A 194 0.23 -1.68 9.41
N TRP A 195 -0.25 -2.54 8.52
CA TRP A 195 -0.98 -2.17 7.33
C TRP A 195 -2.21 -1.29 7.65
N ARG A 196 -3.07 -1.76 8.56
CA ARG A 196 -4.32 -1.10 8.93
C ARG A 196 -4.06 0.22 9.65
N CYS A 197 -3.10 0.27 10.57
CA CYS A 197 -2.67 1.52 11.22
C CYS A 197 -2.18 2.53 10.18
N SER A 198 -1.31 2.09 9.27
CA SER A 198 -0.75 2.94 8.22
C SER A 198 -1.85 3.53 7.31
N ARG A 199 -2.74 2.67 6.78
CA ARG A 199 -3.86 3.11 5.93
C ARG A 199 -4.81 4.07 6.64
N ALA A 200 -5.15 3.76 7.89
CA ALA A 200 -6.15 4.51 8.62
C ALA A 200 -5.63 5.87 9.07
N LEU A 201 -4.43 5.96 9.65
CA LEU A 201 -3.82 7.24 10.01
C LEU A 201 -3.69 8.18 8.80
N ARG A 202 -3.42 7.66 7.60
CA ARG A 202 -3.39 8.47 6.38
C ARG A 202 -4.75 8.99 5.97
N ARG A 203 -5.78 8.17 6.07
CA ARG A 203 -7.15 8.61 5.83
C ARG A 203 -7.56 9.70 6.83
N LEU A 204 -7.22 9.54 8.11
CA LEU A 204 -7.48 10.55 9.13
C LEU A 204 -6.69 11.84 8.88
N ALA A 205 -5.42 11.76 8.52
CA ALA A 205 -4.58 12.92 8.21
C ALA A 205 -5.15 13.75 7.05
N SER A 206 -5.68 13.10 6.00
CA SER A 206 -6.35 13.82 4.90
C SER A 206 -7.69 14.48 5.28
N HIS A 207 -8.20 14.23 6.48
CA HIS A 207 -9.41 14.84 7.05
C HIS A 207 -9.09 15.51 8.41
N ALA A 208 -7.83 15.90 8.65
CA ALA A 208 -7.39 16.42 9.94
C ALA A 208 -8.15 17.69 10.34
N GLU A 209 -8.43 18.58 9.39
CA GLU A 209 -9.24 19.79 9.64
C GLU A 209 -10.66 19.46 10.12
N LEU A 210 -11.27 18.41 9.55
CA LEU A 210 -12.61 17.95 9.96
C LEU A 210 -12.60 17.32 11.35
N LEU A 211 -11.48 16.69 11.73
CA LEU A 211 -11.31 16.04 13.03
C LEU A 211 -10.86 17.01 14.14
N ALA A 212 -10.37 18.19 13.76
CA ALA A 212 -9.92 19.25 14.67
C ALA A 212 -10.99 20.32 14.93
N ALA A 213 -12.15 20.23 14.27
CA ALA A 213 -13.30 21.13 14.40
C ALA A 213 -14.27 20.68 15.50
#